data_AF-L0JU76-F1
#
_entry.id   AF-L0JU76-F1
#
_cell.length_a   1.000
_cell.length_b   1.000
_cell.length_c   1.000
_cell.angle_alpha   90.00
_cell.angle_beta   90.00
_cell.angle_gamma   90.00
#
_symmetry.space_group_name_H-M   'P 1'
#
loop_
_entity.id
_entity.type
_entity.pdbx_description
1 polymer ?
#
loop_
_entity_poly.entity_id
_entity_poly.type
_entity_poly.pdbx_seq_one_letter_code
_entity_poly.pdbx_strand_id
1 'polypeptide(L)'
;MTEPTTAERETAARREQYREWMGRSVGVGLAGFFAAVGAWLFVVQSDVILLAGLALYYLGFVGYLLVWGLTSVALFDEREQRIENEAGGIVATVTMIVVIFGVPGDVVLETTGLVAVPDAVRGAIYGYFLLVVGYLLVYGYVSRRYS
;
A
#
# COMPACT_ATOMS: atom_id res chain seq x y z
N MET A 1 -35.22 -13.95 -11.67
CA MET A 1 -34.28 -12.81 -11.74
C MET A 1 -35.13 -11.55 -11.76
N THR A 2 -35.17 -10.81 -10.66
CA THR A 2 -35.79 -9.48 -10.59
C THR A 2 -34.78 -8.45 -11.08
N GLU A 3 -35.20 -7.55 -11.97
CA GLU A 3 -34.33 -6.45 -12.41
C GLU A 3 -34.02 -5.53 -11.23
N PRO A 4 -32.75 -5.08 -11.09
CA PRO A 4 -32.38 -4.16 -10.03
C PRO A 4 -33.08 -2.83 -10.25
N THR A 5 -33.56 -2.26 -9.14
CA THR A 5 -34.27 -0.98 -9.10
C THR A 5 -33.35 0.18 -9.52
N THR A 6 -33.93 1.29 -9.96
CA THR A 6 -33.15 2.48 -10.36
C THR A 6 -32.23 2.99 -9.24
N ALA A 7 -32.68 2.91 -7.98
CA ALA A 7 -31.90 3.32 -6.81
C ALA A 7 -30.68 2.41 -6.55
N GLU A 8 -30.81 1.10 -6.77
CA GLU A 8 -29.70 0.15 -6.65
C GLU A 8 -28.65 0.40 -7.74
N ARG A 9 -29.08 0.69 -8.96
CA ARG A 9 -28.18 1.04 -10.08
C ARG A 9 -27.43 2.34 -9.82
N GLU A 10 -28.12 3.37 -9.31
CA GLU A 10 -27.51 4.67 -8.98
C GLU A 10 -26.48 4.55 -7.85
N THR A 11 -26.78 3.76 -6.82
CA THR A 11 -25.86 3.49 -5.71
C THR A 11 -24.62 2.73 -6.17
N ALA A 12 -24.79 1.72 -7.02
CA ALA A 12 -23.69 0.95 -7.59
C ALA A 12 -22.78 1.83 -8.48
N ALA A 13 -23.37 2.65 -9.35
CA ALA A 13 -22.61 3.56 -10.21
C ALA A 13 -21.81 4.60 -9.40
N ARG A 14 -22.41 5.14 -8.33
CA ARG A 14 -21.75 6.12 -7.46
C ARG A 14 -20.57 5.51 -6.67
N ARG A 15 -20.70 4.25 -6.25
CA ARG A 15 -19.63 3.49 -5.61
C ARG A 15 -18.45 3.26 -6.56
N GLU A 16 -18.72 2.85 -7.80
CA GLU A 16 -17.69 2.67 -8.82
C GLU A 16 -16.95 3.98 -9.11
N GLN A 17 -17.68 5.09 -9.21
CA GLN A 17 -17.10 6.42 -9.42
C GLN A 17 -16.17 6.85 -8.27
N TYR A 18 -16.60 6.72 -7.01
CA TYR A 18 -15.74 7.06 -5.86
C TYR A 18 -14.49 6.20 -5.80
N ARG A 19 -14.61 4.90 -6.11
CA ARG A 19 -13.46 4.01 -6.22
C ARG A 19 -12.49 4.45 -7.30
N GLU A 20 -13.00 4.77 -8.48
CA GLU A 20 -12.16 5.24 -9.58
C GLU A 20 -11.41 6.52 -9.20
N TRP A 21 -12.08 7.45 -8.50
CA TRP A 21 -11.43 8.67 -8.01
C TRP A 21 -10.37 8.40 -6.94
N MET A 22 -10.65 7.52 -5.97
CA MET A 22 -9.67 7.10 -4.97
C MET A 22 -8.45 6.45 -5.62
N GLY A 23 -8.68 5.50 -6.54
CA GLY A 23 -7.63 4.80 -7.27
C GLY A 23 -6.82 5.74 -8.16
N ARG A 24 -7.48 6.67 -8.85
CA ARG A 24 -6.81 7.72 -9.64
C ARG A 24 -5.98 8.66 -8.79
N SER A 25 -6.48 9.09 -7.63
CA SER A 25 -5.75 10.00 -6.75
C SER A 25 -4.44 9.39 -6.27
N VAL A 26 -4.49 8.14 -5.79
CA VAL A 26 -3.29 7.42 -5.35
C VAL A 26 -2.40 7.09 -6.55
N GLY A 27 -2.99 6.61 -7.64
CA GLY A 27 -2.26 6.22 -8.85
C GLY A 27 -1.49 7.37 -9.48
N VAL A 28 -2.10 8.56 -9.59
CA VAL A 28 -1.44 9.76 -10.11
C VAL A 28 -0.33 10.23 -9.17
N GLY A 29 -0.56 10.23 -7.86
CA GLY A 29 0.47 10.61 -6.89
C GLY A 29 1.68 9.67 -6.94
N LEU A 30 1.43 8.37 -7.00
CA LEU A 30 2.48 7.34 -7.07
C LEU A 30 3.27 7.43 -8.40
N ALA A 31 2.56 7.50 -9.52
CA ALA A 31 3.19 7.64 -10.84
C ALA A 31 4.01 8.93 -10.96
N GLY A 32 3.49 10.04 -10.42
CA GLY A 32 4.19 11.33 -10.39
C GLY A 32 5.49 11.26 -9.58
N PHE A 33 5.48 10.60 -8.43
CA PHE A 33 6.68 10.39 -7.64
C PHE A 33 7.72 9.52 -8.36
N PHE A 34 7.33 8.38 -8.92
CA PHE A 34 8.26 7.53 -9.67
C PHE A 34 8.83 8.22 -10.91
N ALA A 35 8.02 9.01 -11.62
CA ALA A 35 8.49 9.82 -12.73
C ALA A 35 9.53 10.86 -12.26
N ALA A 36 9.30 11.51 -11.12
CA ALA A 36 10.25 12.46 -10.53
C ALA A 36 11.55 11.79 -10.10
N VAL A 37 11.49 10.60 -9.48
CA VAL A 37 12.68 9.80 -9.14
C VAL A 37 13.45 9.43 -10.40
N GLY A 38 12.77 8.96 -11.45
CA GLY A 38 13.42 8.65 -12.74
C GLY A 38 14.07 9.89 -13.36
N ALA A 39 13.40 11.03 -13.36
CA ALA A 39 13.94 12.29 -13.88
C ALA A 39 15.16 12.77 -13.07
N TRP A 40 15.14 12.61 -11.75
CA TRP A 40 16.28 12.92 -10.90
C TRP A 40 17.48 12.01 -11.19
N LEU A 41 17.26 10.69 -11.28
CA LEU A 41 18.31 9.71 -11.54
C LEU A 41 18.96 9.86 -12.92
N PHE A 42 18.17 10.15 -13.96
CA PHE A 42 18.63 10.00 -15.35
C PHE A 42 18.71 11.29 -16.15
N VAL A 43 18.12 12.40 -15.69
CA VAL A 43 17.93 13.60 -16.53
C VAL A 43 18.45 14.88 -15.88
N VAL A 44 17.88 15.27 -14.73
CA VAL A 44 18.02 16.65 -14.22
C VAL A 44 18.84 16.73 -12.92
N GLN A 45 18.97 15.64 -12.14
CA GLN A 45 19.71 15.60 -10.85
C GLN A 45 19.44 16.80 -9.93
N SER A 46 18.20 17.32 -9.94
CA SER A 46 17.80 18.46 -9.10
C SER A 46 16.92 17.99 -7.95
N ASP A 47 17.31 18.34 -6.73
CA ASP A 47 16.56 18.01 -5.52
C ASP A 47 15.14 18.58 -5.53
N VAL A 48 14.92 19.69 -6.24
CA VAL A 48 13.61 20.33 -6.39
C VAL A 48 12.61 19.38 -7.07
N ILE A 49 13.06 18.56 -8.03
CA ILE A 49 12.20 17.60 -8.73
C ILE A 49 11.80 16.47 -7.80
N LEU A 50 12.72 15.97 -6.97
CA LEU A 50 12.38 14.95 -5.96
C LEU A 50 11.36 15.48 -4.96
N LEU A 51 11.56 16.70 -4.46
CA LEU A 51 10.62 17.34 -3.53
C LEU A 51 9.25 17.56 -4.18
N ALA A 52 9.20 17.96 -5.45
CA ALA A 52 7.95 18.11 -6.19
C ALA A 52 7.23 16.76 -6.38
N GLY A 53 7.96 15.69 -6.72
CA GLY A 53 7.41 14.34 -6.80
C GLY A 53 6.85 13.86 -5.46
N LEU A 54 7.57 14.11 -4.36
CA LEU A 54 7.12 13.76 -3.02
C LEU A 54 5.87 14.54 -2.62
N ALA A 55 5.81 15.83 -2.96
CA ALA A 55 4.62 16.65 -2.74
C ALA A 55 3.42 16.08 -3.51
N LEU A 56 3.60 15.68 -4.77
CA LEU A 56 2.53 15.05 -5.58
C LEU A 56 2.04 13.73 -4.98
N TYR A 57 2.95 12.90 -4.45
CA TYR A 57 2.58 11.68 -3.75
C TYR A 57 1.67 11.96 -2.55
N TYR A 58 2.08 12.87 -1.68
CA TYR A 58 1.26 13.24 -0.52
C TYR A 58 -0.06 13.91 -0.93
N LEU A 59 -0.07 14.71 -1.99
CA LEU A 59 -1.30 15.33 -2.51
C LEU A 59 -2.27 14.24 -3.02
N GLY A 60 -1.76 13.20 -3.69
CA GLY A 60 -2.54 12.03 -4.07
C GLY A 60 -3.13 11.28 -2.88
N PHE A 61 -2.37 11.14 -1.78
CA PHE A 61 -2.85 10.55 -0.53
C PHE A 61 -3.92 11.42 0.15
N VAL A 62 -3.72 12.74 0.21
CA VAL A 62 -4.73 13.67 0.73
C VAL A 62 -6.01 13.62 -0.11
N GLY A 63 -5.89 13.59 -1.44
CA GLY A 63 -7.04 13.42 -2.33
C GLY A 63 -7.79 12.11 -2.07
N TYR A 64 -7.07 11.01 -1.83
CA TYR A 64 -7.67 9.75 -1.42
C TYR A 64 -8.46 9.89 -0.11
N LEU A 65 -7.87 10.50 0.93
CA LEU A 65 -8.54 10.70 2.22
C LEU A 65 -9.78 11.59 2.11
N LEU A 66 -9.72 12.63 1.28
CA LEU A 66 -10.86 13.51 1.02
C LEU A 66 -12.00 12.75 0.35
N VAL A 67 -11.72 11.96 -0.69
CA VAL A 67 -12.75 11.16 -1.36
C VAL A 67 -13.31 10.09 -0.43
N TRP A 68 -12.44 9.44 0.36
CA TRP A 68 -12.84 8.46 1.36
C TRP A 68 -13.79 9.06 2.41
N GLY A 69 -13.46 10.23 2.97
CA GLY A 69 -14.31 10.92 3.95
C GLY A 69 -15.64 11.42 3.39
N LEU A 70 -15.73 11.65 2.07
CA LEU A 70 -16.95 12.03 1.37
C LEU A 70 -17.83 10.85 0.99
N THR A 71 -17.34 9.61 1.12
CA THR A 71 -18.07 8.43 0.70
C THR A 71 -19.07 7.99 1.77
N SER A 72 -20.37 8.14 1.49
CA SER A 72 -21.46 7.68 2.36
C SER A 72 -21.97 6.27 2.05
N VAL A 73 -21.38 5.61 1.06
CA VAL A 73 -21.82 4.30 0.54
C VAL A 73 -20.79 3.24 0.92
N ALA A 74 -21.27 2.05 1.33
CA ALA A 74 -20.39 0.91 1.58
C ALA A 74 -19.60 0.56 0.30
N LEU A 75 -18.29 0.82 0.30
CA LEU A 75 -17.42 0.64 -0.86
C LEU A 75 -17.12 -0.82 -1.17
N PHE A 76 -17.40 -1.77 -0.28
CA PHE A 76 -17.10 -3.19 -0.49
C PHE A 76 -18.37 -4.04 -0.40
N ASP A 77 -18.57 -4.89 -1.40
CA ASP A 77 -19.53 -5.99 -1.36
C ASP A 77 -18.82 -7.26 -0.89
N GLU A 78 -19.59 -8.33 -0.71
CA GLU A 78 -19.04 -9.60 -0.24
C GLU A 78 -18.02 -10.24 -1.19
N ARG A 79 -18.14 -10.04 -2.51
CA ARG A 79 -17.19 -10.59 -3.48
C ARG A 79 -15.87 -9.86 -3.35
N GLU A 80 -15.92 -8.54 -3.26
CA GLU A 80 -14.76 -7.69 -3.18
C GLU A 80 -14.05 -7.82 -1.84
N GLN A 81 -14.80 -7.94 -0.75
CA GLN A 81 -14.23 -8.24 0.55
C GLN A 81 -13.50 -9.60 0.56
N ARG A 82 -13.99 -10.60 -0.17
CA ARG A 82 -13.28 -11.87 -0.36
C ARG A 82 -11.97 -11.67 -1.12
N ILE A 83 -11.98 -10.92 -2.22
CA ILE A 83 -10.78 -10.62 -3.00
C ILE A 83 -9.73 -9.88 -2.14
N GLU A 84 -10.14 -8.85 -1.40
CA GLU A 84 -9.26 -8.10 -0.50
C GLU A 84 -8.64 -8.98 0.59
N ASN A 85 -9.44 -9.86 1.20
CA ASN A 85 -8.95 -10.79 2.21
C ASN A 85 -7.94 -11.78 1.64
N GLU A 86 -8.20 -12.32 0.45
CA GLU A 86 -7.30 -13.27 -0.22
C GLU A 86 -6.01 -12.59 -0.68
N ALA A 87 -6.10 -11.43 -1.34
CA ALA A 87 -4.95 -10.63 -1.74
C ALA A 87 -4.11 -10.21 -0.51
N GLY A 88 -4.76 -9.73 0.55
CA GLY A 88 -4.12 -9.37 1.81
C GLY A 88 -3.40 -10.56 2.46
N GLY A 89 -4.02 -11.74 2.46
CA GLY A 89 -3.40 -12.97 2.96
C GLY A 89 -2.16 -13.40 2.15
N ILE A 90 -2.23 -13.32 0.81
CA ILE A 90 -1.10 -13.61 -0.07
C ILE A 90 0.05 -12.62 0.18
N VAL A 91 -0.25 -11.31 0.21
CA VAL A 91 0.75 -10.26 0.47
C VAL A 91 1.38 -10.43 1.85
N ALA A 92 0.59 -10.72 2.88
CA ALA A 92 1.10 -10.99 4.23
C ALA A 92 2.03 -12.21 4.24
N THR A 93 1.67 -13.28 3.51
CA THR A 93 2.50 -14.49 3.38
C THR A 93 3.83 -14.19 2.71
N VAL A 94 3.82 -13.50 1.57
CA VAL A 94 5.04 -13.10 0.85
C VAL A 94 5.92 -12.21 1.74
N THR A 95 5.33 -11.24 2.43
CA THR A 95 6.06 -10.35 3.34
C THR A 95 6.69 -11.12 4.50
N MET A 96 5.97 -12.08 5.09
CA MET A 96 6.52 -12.96 6.13
C MET A 96 7.68 -13.79 5.62
N ILE A 97 7.61 -14.35 4.41
CA ILE A 97 8.73 -15.08 3.78
C ILE A 97 9.96 -14.17 3.67
N VAL A 98 9.79 -12.96 3.14
CA VAL A 98 10.88 -11.98 3.02
C VAL A 98 11.51 -11.68 4.38
N VAL A 99 10.72 -11.55 5.43
CA VAL A 99 11.21 -11.24 6.78
C VAL A 99 11.89 -12.45 7.44
N ILE A 100 11.30 -13.63 7.34
CA ILE A 100 11.81 -14.88 7.94
C ILE A 100 13.19 -15.22 7.38
N PHE A 101 13.43 -15.00 6.10
CA PHE A 101 14.75 -15.23 5.50
C PHE A 101 15.64 -14.00 5.54
N GLY A 102 15.07 -12.81 5.30
CA GLY A 102 15.81 -11.56 5.17
C GLY A 102 16.48 -11.12 6.47
N VAL A 103 15.76 -11.14 7.61
CA VAL A 103 16.32 -10.67 8.88
C VAL A 103 17.44 -11.59 9.38
N PRO A 104 17.25 -12.93 9.50
CA PRO A 104 18.35 -13.81 9.89
C PRO A 104 19.49 -13.81 8.87
N GLY A 105 19.17 -13.71 7.57
CA GLY A 105 20.16 -13.63 6.51
C GLY A 105 21.07 -12.41 6.64
N ASP A 106 20.50 -11.21 6.85
CA ASP A 106 21.27 -9.98 7.07
C ASP A 106 22.17 -10.08 8.32
N VAL A 107 21.65 -10.63 9.43
CA VAL A 107 22.43 -10.85 10.66
C VAL A 107 23.63 -11.78 10.42
N VAL A 108 23.44 -12.90 9.71
CA VAL A 108 24.54 -13.81 9.38
C VAL A 108 25.56 -13.15 8.45
N LEU A 109 25.10 -12.46 7.41
CA LEU A 109 25.99 -11.77 6.48
C LEU A 109 26.82 -10.68 7.17
N GLU A 110 26.19 -9.89 8.05
CA GLU A 110 26.87 -8.85 8.83
C GLU A 110 27.90 -9.43 9.81
N THR A 111 27.56 -10.51 10.51
CA THR A 111 28.48 -11.14 11.49
C THR A 111 29.65 -11.86 10.85
N THR A 112 29.44 -12.52 9.71
CA THR A 112 30.47 -13.25 8.98
C THR A 112 31.33 -12.36 8.07
N GLY A 113 30.84 -11.17 7.71
CA GLY A 113 31.52 -10.26 6.79
C GLY A 113 31.69 -10.81 5.37
N LEU A 114 30.92 -11.85 4.98
CA LEU A 114 31.07 -12.52 3.67
C LEU A 114 30.64 -11.63 2.51
N VAL A 115 29.58 -10.84 2.68
CA VAL A 115 29.04 -9.92 1.67
C VAL A 115 28.53 -8.66 2.37
N ALA A 116 28.91 -7.49 1.87
CA ALA A 116 28.33 -6.23 2.30
C ALA A 116 26.92 -6.08 1.70
N VAL A 117 25.91 -6.04 2.57
CA VAL A 117 24.52 -5.78 2.16
C VAL A 117 24.34 -4.28 1.93
N PRO A 118 23.88 -3.82 0.76
CA PRO A 118 23.62 -2.41 0.53
C PRO A 118 22.58 -1.84 1.51
N ASP A 119 22.78 -0.61 2.00
CA ASP A 119 21.90 0.03 2.97
C ASP A 119 20.43 0.09 2.52
N ALA A 120 20.18 0.26 1.21
CA ALA A 120 18.84 0.24 0.64
C ALA A 120 18.15 -1.13 0.80
N VAL A 121 18.89 -2.23 0.62
CA VAL A 121 18.38 -3.60 0.78
C VAL A 121 18.11 -3.87 2.25
N ARG A 122 19.04 -3.48 3.12
CA ARG A 122 18.87 -3.59 4.58
C ARG A 122 17.65 -2.80 5.04
N GLY A 123 17.51 -1.56 4.61
CA GLY A 123 16.35 -0.71 4.89
C GLY A 123 15.03 -1.35 4.45
N ALA A 124 14.99 -1.99 3.27
CA ALA A 124 13.82 -2.72 2.81
C ALA A 124 13.47 -3.91 3.71
N ILE A 125 14.46 -4.74 4.08
CA ILE A 125 14.27 -5.90 4.97
C ILE A 125 13.66 -5.45 6.31
N TYR A 126 14.25 -4.46 6.96
CA TYR A 126 13.75 -3.97 8.25
C TYR A 126 12.43 -3.19 8.12
N GLY A 127 12.17 -2.55 6.99
CA GLY A 127 10.88 -1.95 6.68
C GLY A 127 9.76 -2.99 6.62
N TYR A 128 9.96 -4.10 5.91
CA TYR A 128 9.01 -5.22 5.90
C TYR A 128 8.89 -5.90 7.26
N PHE A 129 9.99 -6.03 8.00
CA PHE A 129 9.95 -6.54 9.37
C PHE A 129 9.05 -5.69 10.27
N LEU A 130 9.15 -4.36 10.18
CA LEU A 130 8.30 -3.45 10.94
C LEU A 130 6.81 -3.62 10.57
N LEU A 131 6.50 -3.81 9.28
CA LEU A 131 5.12 -4.09 8.84
C LEU A 131 4.60 -5.41 9.42
N VAL A 132 5.42 -6.47 9.44
CA VAL A 132 5.04 -7.77 10.05
C VAL A 132 4.82 -7.62 11.56
N VAL A 133 5.71 -6.94 12.28
CA VAL A 133 5.54 -6.67 13.71
C VAL A 133 4.24 -5.89 13.96
N GLY A 134 4.00 -4.82 13.20
CA GLY A 134 2.77 -4.04 13.29
C GLY A 134 1.52 -4.89 13.04
N TYR A 135 1.54 -5.72 11.99
CA TYR A 135 0.46 -6.67 11.70
C TYR A 135 0.21 -7.63 12.87
N LEU A 136 1.25 -8.26 13.43
CA LEU A 136 1.12 -9.20 14.54
C LEU A 136 0.57 -8.53 15.81
N LEU A 137 0.99 -7.30 16.10
CA LEU A 137 0.47 -6.51 17.22
C LEU A 137 -1.01 -6.21 17.05
N VAL A 138 -1.41 -5.72 15.87
CA VAL A 138 -2.81 -5.40 15.56
C VAL A 138 -3.66 -6.67 15.57
N TYR A 139 -3.20 -7.75 14.94
CA TYR A 139 -3.90 -9.04 14.93
C TYR A 139 -4.06 -9.61 16.34
N GLY A 140 -3.02 -9.56 17.17
CA GLY A 140 -3.06 -9.97 18.57
C GLY A 140 -4.04 -9.14 19.41
N TYR A 141 -4.10 -7.82 19.18
CA TYR A 141 -5.07 -6.95 19.82
C TYR A 141 -6.51 -7.27 19.40
N VAL A 142 -6.75 -7.42 18.10
CA VAL A 142 -8.08 -7.68 17.53
C VAL A 142 -8.58 -9.08 17.93
N SER A 143 -7.74 -10.11 17.84
CA SER A 143 -8.12 -11.50 18.19
C SER A 143 -8.58 -11.63 19.65
N ARG A 144 -7.96 -10.90 20.58
CA ARG A 144 -8.39 -10.84 21.99
C ARG A 144 -9.76 -10.19 22.20
N ARG A 145 -10.21 -9.34 21.28
CA ARG A 145 -11.53 -8.68 21.36
C ARG A 145 -12.67 -9.59 20.88
N TYR A 146 -12.35 -10.58 20.05
CA TYR A 146 -13.32 -11.51 19.46
C TYR A 146 -13.20 -12.95 20.00
N SER A 147 -12.37 -13.17 21.02
CA SER A 147 -12.31 -14.41 21.82
C SER A 147 -13.15 -14.25 23.09
#